data_AF-A0A9E5RRE3-F1
#
_entry.id   AF-A0A9E5RRE3-F1
#
_cell.length_a   1.000
_cell.length_b   1.000
_cell.length_c   1.000
_cell.angle_alpha   90.00
_cell.angle_beta   90.00
_cell.angle_gamma   90.00
#
_symmetry.space_group_name_H-M   'P 1'
#
loop_
_entity.id
_entity.type
_entity.pdbx_description
1 polymer ?
#
loop_
_entity_poly.entity_id
_entity_poly.type
_entity_poly.pdbx_seq_one_letter_code
_entity_poly.pdbx_strand_id
1 'polypeptide(L)'
;MWTLSVTDTFLNELLNLPQSISKKVTKVIKILEKDPISAQGNAKKLKGYQDNIYRIRIADYRVIYSFGQGWVKLLSVRKRDERTYETEIPQFDIPSPPPDEMIIGEEILSIPIIPPLENTSKNINDSQPQLSNSFLTTPLPLKFNPSLLQQWRIPSEYWQDILKVENSEAILELPIPDRLIARILDNLYPRPIEEIAEQPEYLLADVEDLDKFFTGDITAFLLKLDPEQEKLLDFRRHGAVLVKGGPGTGKSTLALYRVKKLVDSGCSAILFTTYTNALVTYSQQLLTQLLGQAPETLGVEVSTVDSLIYSFYIQKYKNTKI
;
A
#
# COMPACT_ATOMS: atom_id res chain seq x y z
N MET A 1 12.81 -10.01 -21.38
CA MET A 1 11.91 -10.25 -20.22
C MET A 1 11.50 -8.90 -19.69
N TRP A 2 10.26 -8.77 -19.26
CA TRP A 2 9.69 -7.52 -18.78
C TRP A 2 9.82 -7.44 -17.27
N THR A 3 10.12 -6.25 -16.73
CA THR A 3 10.21 -6.04 -15.28
C THR A 3 8.82 -6.01 -14.68
N LEU A 4 8.54 -6.92 -13.74
CA LEU A 4 7.25 -7.01 -13.07
C LEU A 4 7.23 -6.13 -11.81
N SER A 5 6.13 -5.41 -11.62
CA SER A 5 5.81 -4.73 -10.37
C SER A 5 4.36 -4.98 -9.95
N VAL A 6 4.10 -4.84 -8.65
CA VAL A 6 2.79 -5.05 -8.02
C VAL A 6 2.42 -3.87 -7.13
N THR A 7 1.13 -3.64 -6.93
CA THR A 7 0.62 -2.68 -5.94
C THR A 7 0.20 -3.38 -4.65
N ASP A 8 0.05 -2.62 -3.56
CA ASP A 8 -0.49 -3.16 -2.30
C ASP A 8 -1.89 -3.75 -2.49
N THR A 9 -2.75 -3.08 -3.25
CA THR A 9 -4.10 -3.57 -3.52
C THR A 9 -4.08 -4.90 -4.26
N PHE A 10 -3.20 -5.10 -5.24
CA PHE A 10 -3.05 -6.40 -5.90
C PHE A 10 -2.68 -7.50 -4.90
N LEU A 11 -1.71 -7.24 -4.02
CA LEU A 11 -1.25 -8.20 -3.01
C LEU A 11 -2.35 -8.51 -1.99
N ASN A 12 -3.06 -7.50 -1.51
CA ASN A 12 -4.15 -7.67 -0.55
C ASN A 12 -5.30 -8.48 -1.17
N GLU A 13 -5.71 -8.16 -2.39
CA GLU A 13 -6.75 -8.89 -3.12
C GLU A 13 -6.34 -10.33 -3.46
N LEU A 14 -5.05 -10.60 -3.69
CA LEU A 14 -4.52 -11.94 -3.91
C LEU A 14 -4.82 -12.88 -2.73
N LEU A 15 -4.81 -12.37 -1.50
CA LEU A 15 -5.13 -13.14 -0.28
C LEU A 15 -6.60 -13.56 -0.23
N ASN A 16 -7.51 -12.87 -0.93
CA ASN A 16 -8.93 -13.25 -1.03
C ASN A 16 -9.16 -14.46 -1.95
N LEU A 17 -8.19 -14.83 -2.77
CA LEU A 17 -8.38 -15.86 -3.78
C LEU A 17 -8.32 -17.27 -3.20
N PRO A 18 -9.14 -18.21 -3.72
CA PRO A 18 -8.93 -19.62 -3.47
C PRO A 18 -7.53 -20.06 -3.93
N GLN A 19 -6.89 -20.97 -3.20
CA GLN A 19 -5.51 -21.42 -3.49
C GLN A 19 -5.36 -21.97 -4.92
N SER A 20 -6.41 -22.59 -5.48
CA SER A 20 -6.41 -23.09 -6.86
C SER A 20 -6.40 -21.97 -7.91
N ILE A 21 -6.98 -20.80 -7.59
CA ILE A 21 -6.98 -19.61 -8.43
C ILE A 21 -5.68 -18.85 -8.28
N SER A 22 -5.16 -18.69 -7.05
CA SER A 22 -3.87 -18.04 -6.79
C SER A 22 -2.74 -18.69 -7.63
N LYS A 23 -2.64 -20.03 -7.63
CA LYS A 23 -1.68 -20.75 -8.49
C LYS A 23 -1.87 -20.50 -10.00
N LYS A 24 -3.10 -20.22 -10.45
CA LYS A 24 -3.37 -19.87 -11.86
C LYS A 24 -2.96 -18.43 -12.15
N VAL A 25 -3.15 -17.51 -11.21
CA VAL A 25 -2.68 -16.12 -11.28
C VAL A 25 -1.16 -16.10 -11.45
N THR A 26 -0.41 -16.83 -10.60
CA THR A 26 1.04 -16.99 -10.70
C THR A 26 1.47 -17.47 -12.10
N LYS A 27 0.80 -18.49 -12.66
CA LYS A 27 1.06 -18.98 -14.02
C LYS A 27 0.81 -17.93 -15.11
N VAL A 28 -0.25 -17.14 -14.98
CA VAL A 28 -0.56 -16.06 -15.93
C VAL A 28 0.47 -14.95 -15.85
N ILE A 29 0.97 -14.63 -14.66
CA ILE A 29 1.99 -13.59 -14.47
C ILE A 29 3.32 -14.01 -15.11
N LYS A 30 3.69 -15.29 -15.06
CA LYS A 30 4.83 -15.83 -15.82
C LYS A 30 4.69 -15.67 -17.34
N ILE A 31 3.45 -15.68 -17.84
CA ILE A 31 3.17 -15.41 -19.26
C ILE A 31 3.34 -13.90 -19.53
N LEU A 32 2.82 -13.04 -18.66
CA LEU A 32 2.95 -11.59 -18.77
C LEU A 32 4.40 -11.11 -18.76
N GLU A 33 5.28 -11.76 -18.01
CA GLU A 33 6.72 -11.48 -17.99
C GLU A 33 7.38 -11.61 -19.39
N LYS A 34 6.80 -12.45 -20.25
CA LYS A 34 7.32 -12.75 -21.59
C LYS A 34 6.54 -12.01 -22.69
N ASP A 35 5.22 -12.02 -22.59
CA ASP A 35 4.29 -11.45 -23.57
C ASP A 35 3.13 -10.72 -22.85
N PRO A 36 3.31 -9.45 -22.45
CA PRO A 36 2.25 -8.69 -21.81
C PRO A 36 1.24 -8.08 -22.79
N ILE A 37 1.56 -8.04 -24.09
CA ILE A 37 0.72 -7.40 -25.10
C ILE A 37 -0.45 -8.31 -25.46
N SER A 38 -0.14 -9.57 -25.80
CA SER A 38 -1.16 -10.56 -26.17
C SER A 38 -1.54 -11.43 -24.99
N ALA A 39 -0.60 -11.72 -24.08
CA ALA A 39 -0.75 -12.71 -23.02
C ALA A 39 -1.34 -14.02 -23.56
N GLN A 40 -0.77 -14.50 -24.68
CA GLN A 40 -1.29 -15.65 -25.44
C GLN A 40 -2.76 -15.47 -25.91
N GLY A 41 -3.15 -14.25 -26.28
CA GLY A 41 -4.48 -13.89 -26.77
C GLY A 41 -5.55 -13.66 -25.70
N ASN A 42 -5.20 -13.74 -24.41
CA ASN A 42 -6.15 -13.54 -23.31
C ASN A 42 -6.22 -12.09 -22.82
N ALA A 43 -5.23 -11.26 -23.18
CA ALA A 43 -5.22 -9.85 -22.83
C ALA A 43 -6.28 -9.07 -23.62
N LYS A 44 -7.12 -8.31 -22.91
CA LYS A 44 -8.06 -7.36 -23.52
C LYS A 44 -7.88 -5.98 -22.91
N LYS A 45 -7.69 -4.98 -23.76
CA LYS A 45 -7.62 -3.57 -23.33
C LYS A 45 -8.98 -3.13 -22.77
N LEU A 46 -8.96 -2.48 -21.61
CA LEU A 46 -10.15 -1.84 -21.04
C LEU A 46 -10.36 -0.48 -21.72
N LYS A 47 -11.63 -0.14 -21.96
CA LYS A 47 -12.03 1.16 -22.52
C LYS A 47 -12.37 2.11 -21.37
N GLY A 48 -12.15 3.41 -21.55
CA GLY A 48 -12.46 4.43 -20.54
C GLY A 48 -11.28 4.87 -19.67
N TYR A 49 -10.17 4.14 -19.69
CA TYR A 49 -8.95 4.50 -18.98
C TYR A 49 -7.99 5.25 -19.91
N GLN A 50 -7.35 6.31 -19.40
CA GLN A 50 -6.31 7.03 -20.14
C GLN A 50 -5.02 6.21 -20.26
N ASP A 51 -4.73 5.43 -19.22
CA ASP A 51 -3.59 4.52 -19.23
C ASP A 51 -3.87 3.25 -20.04
N ASN A 52 -2.80 2.64 -20.56
CA ASN A 52 -2.84 1.38 -21.29
C ASN A 52 -3.18 0.20 -20.36
N ILE A 53 -4.42 0.17 -19.85
CA ILE A 53 -4.91 -0.82 -18.91
C ILE A 53 -5.51 -2.02 -19.65
N TYR A 54 -5.05 -3.21 -19.26
CA TYR A 54 -5.45 -4.48 -19.81
C TYR A 54 -6.02 -5.38 -18.72
N ARG A 55 -6.78 -6.37 -19.17
CA ARG A 55 -7.42 -7.36 -18.33
C ARG A 55 -7.22 -8.75 -18.91
N ILE A 56 -6.86 -9.70 -18.04
CA ILE A 56 -6.81 -11.13 -18.35
C ILE A 56 -7.88 -11.86 -17.53
N ARG A 57 -8.61 -12.78 -18.19
CA ARG A 57 -9.61 -13.60 -17.52
C ARG A 57 -8.99 -14.89 -16.97
N ILE A 58 -9.30 -15.20 -15.72
CA ILE A 58 -8.93 -16.43 -15.00
C ILE A 58 -10.18 -16.99 -14.33
N ALA A 59 -10.90 -17.89 -15.00
CA ALA A 59 -12.21 -18.39 -14.57
C ALA A 59 -13.19 -17.22 -14.32
N ASP A 60 -13.60 -17.03 -13.05
CA ASP A 60 -14.48 -15.95 -12.59
C ASP A 60 -13.71 -14.72 -12.11
N TYR A 61 -12.37 -14.78 -12.09
CA TYR A 61 -11.51 -13.68 -11.68
C TYR A 61 -10.88 -13.00 -12.88
N ARG A 62 -10.45 -11.76 -12.67
CA ARG A 62 -9.79 -10.92 -13.67
C ARG A 62 -8.58 -10.28 -13.03
N VAL A 63 -7.44 -10.44 -13.69
CA VAL A 63 -6.23 -9.70 -13.38
C VAL A 63 -6.21 -8.46 -14.23
N ILE A 64 -6.05 -7.30 -13.61
CA ILE A 64 -5.95 -5.99 -14.23
C ILE A 64 -4.49 -5.54 -14.11
N TYR A 65 -3.91 -5.09 -15.23
CA TYR A 65 -2.52 -4.70 -15.30
C TYR A 65 -2.32 -3.60 -16.33
N SER A 66 -1.21 -2.87 -16.21
CA SER A 66 -0.71 -1.93 -17.19
C SER A 66 0.69 -2.36 -17.62
N PHE A 67 1.13 -1.92 -18.79
CA PHE A 67 2.49 -2.17 -19.27
C PHE A 67 2.99 -1.03 -20.16
N GLY A 68 4.32 -0.91 -20.25
CA GLY A 68 4.97 0.16 -21.01
C GLY A 68 6.28 -0.27 -21.64
N GLN A 69 7.30 0.59 -21.65
CA GLN A 69 8.61 0.27 -22.25
C GLN A 69 9.37 -0.78 -21.43
N GLY A 70 9.02 -2.06 -21.57
CA GLY A 70 9.70 -3.19 -20.92
C GLY A 70 9.33 -3.45 -19.47
N TRP A 71 8.26 -2.81 -18.95
CA TRP A 71 7.72 -3.04 -17.61
C TRP A 71 6.25 -3.46 -17.64
N VAL A 72 5.83 -4.22 -16.64
CA VAL A 72 4.44 -4.65 -16.40
C VAL A 72 4.09 -4.35 -14.95
N LYS A 73 3.03 -3.59 -14.74
CA LYS A 73 2.48 -3.24 -13.42
C LYS A 73 1.18 -4.01 -13.19
N LEU A 74 1.16 -4.91 -12.23
CA LEU A 74 -0.05 -5.62 -11.79
C LEU A 74 -0.81 -4.73 -10.80
N LEU A 75 -2.05 -4.39 -11.16
CA LEU A 75 -2.85 -3.41 -10.43
C LEU A 75 -3.84 -4.09 -9.46
N SER A 76 -4.58 -5.09 -9.95
CA SER A 76 -5.70 -5.66 -9.17
C SER A 76 -6.06 -7.07 -9.64
N VAL A 77 -6.61 -7.90 -8.74
CA VAL A 77 -7.18 -9.21 -9.03
C VAL A 77 -8.55 -9.37 -8.38
N ARG A 78 -9.62 -9.24 -9.18
CA ARG A 78 -11.00 -9.20 -8.68
C ARG A 78 -11.87 -10.29 -9.27
N LYS A 79 -12.86 -10.74 -8.50
CA LYS A 79 -13.94 -11.58 -9.01
C LYS A 79 -14.84 -10.75 -9.93
N ARG A 80 -15.41 -11.38 -10.95
CA ARG A 80 -16.50 -10.84 -11.77
C ARG A 80 -17.74 -10.82 -10.91
N ASP A 81 -17.99 -9.68 -10.26
CA ASP A 81 -19.32 -9.28 -9.80
C ASP A 81 -19.56 -7.83 -10.28
N GLU A 82 -20.82 -7.46 -10.49
CA GLU A 82 -21.31 -6.37 -11.37
C GLU A 82 -20.75 -4.96 -11.09
N ARG A 83 -20.11 -4.72 -9.95
CA ARG A 83 -19.51 -3.42 -9.58
C ARG A 83 -18.13 -3.13 -10.17
N THR A 84 -17.58 -4.00 -11.02
CA THR A 84 -16.20 -3.83 -11.53
C THR A 84 -16.01 -2.56 -12.39
N TYR A 85 -17.11 -1.93 -12.84
CA TYR A 85 -17.11 -0.73 -13.67
C TYR A 85 -18.08 0.36 -13.18
N GLU A 86 -18.77 0.13 -12.07
CA GLU A 86 -19.76 1.05 -11.49
C GLU A 86 -19.22 1.58 -10.16
N THR A 87 -18.15 2.36 -10.26
CA THR A 87 -17.87 3.35 -9.22
C THR A 87 -18.05 4.70 -9.90
N GLU A 88 -19.30 5.05 -10.19
CA GLU A 88 -19.64 6.46 -10.32
C GLU A 88 -19.23 7.11 -9.00
N ILE A 89 -18.21 7.97 -9.05
CA ILE A 89 -17.82 8.81 -7.94
C ILE A 89 -19.12 9.50 -7.51
N PRO A 90 -19.58 9.37 -6.25
CA PRO A 90 -20.67 10.20 -5.77
C PRO A 90 -20.26 11.64 -6.05
N GLN A 91 -20.99 12.35 -6.90
CA GLN A 91 -20.78 13.79 -7.04
C GLN A 91 -21.01 14.37 -5.64
N PHE A 92 -19.93 14.61 -4.91
CA PHE A 92 -19.98 15.46 -3.75
C PHE A 92 -20.31 16.84 -4.30
N ASP A 93 -21.55 17.27 -4.09
CA ASP A 93 -21.89 18.67 -4.20
C ASP A 93 -20.94 19.42 -3.28
N ILE A 94 -19.99 20.11 -3.88
CA ILE A 94 -19.12 21.04 -3.17
C ILE A 94 -20.08 21.98 -2.43
N PRO A 95 -20.02 22.11 -1.10
CA PRO A 95 -20.88 23.04 -0.38
C PRO A 95 -20.70 24.41 -1.04
N SER A 96 -21.78 24.93 -1.60
CA SER A 96 -21.75 26.25 -2.22
C SER A 96 -21.25 27.24 -1.16
N PRO A 97 -20.27 28.10 -1.47
CA PRO A 97 -19.86 29.11 -0.51
C PRO A 97 -21.11 29.89 -0.09
N PRO A 98 -21.27 30.21 1.21
CA PRO A 98 -22.39 31.02 1.66
C PRO A 98 -22.40 32.32 0.82
N PRO A 99 -23.57 32.75 0.32
CA PRO A 99 -23.64 33.91 -0.55
C PRO A 99 -23.01 35.12 0.15
N ASP A 100 -22.09 35.77 -0.57
CA ASP A 100 -21.33 36.93 -0.10
C ASP A 100 -22.25 37.96 0.56
N GLU A 101 -21.84 38.40 1.75
CA GLU A 101 -22.45 39.51 2.46
C GLU A 101 -22.61 40.72 1.53
N MET A 102 -23.86 41.00 1.16
CA MET A 102 -24.21 42.28 0.56
C MET A 102 -24.03 43.36 1.64
N ILE A 103 -22.95 44.10 1.49
CA ILE A 103 -22.76 45.43 2.06
C ILE A 103 -24.03 46.25 1.78
N ILE A 104 -24.79 46.59 2.82
CA ILE A 104 -25.69 47.73 2.81
C ILE A 104 -25.36 48.57 4.05
N GLY A 105 -24.84 49.75 3.76
CA GLY A 105 -24.51 50.78 4.75
C GLY A 105 -25.73 51.35 5.46
N GLU A 106 -25.41 52.04 6.55
CA GLU A 106 -26.28 52.74 7.50
C GLU A 106 -27.42 53.56 6.86
N GLU A 107 -28.65 53.40 7.37
CA GLU A 107 -29.52 54.54 7.72
C GLU A 107 -30.68 54.12 8.64
N ILE A 108 -31.11 55.08 9.46
CA ILE A 108 -31.89 54.94 10.69
C ILE A 108 -33.40 54.95 10.40
N LEU A 109 -34.19 54.45 11.37
CA LEU A 109 -35.60 54.77 11.71
C LEU A 109 -36.66 53.76 11.23
N SER A 110 -37.19 52.97 12.16
CA SER A 110 -38.49 53.23 12.81
C SER A 110 -39.11 51.94 13.37
N ILE A 111 -39.33 51.93 14.68
CA ILE A 111 -40.12 50.93 15.41
C ILE A 111 -41.58 51.39 15.37
N PRO A 112 -42.55 50.50 15.08
CA PRO A 112 -43.89 50.64 15.64
C PRO A 112 -44.13 49.61 16.76
N ILE A 113 -44.85 50.10 17.77
CA ILE A 113 -45.07 49.57 19.11
C ILE A 113 -46.53 49.04 19.22
N ILE A 114 -46.70 47.79 19.73
CA ILE A 114 -47.81 47.25 20.60
C ILE A 114 -49.19 46.94 19.91
N PRO A 115 -50.05 45.98 20.39
CA PRO A 115 -50.18 45.40 21.74
C PRO A 115 -50.23 43.87 21.93
N PRO A 116 -50.21 43.40 23.21
CA PRO A 116 -50.25 42.00 23.60
C PRO A 116 -51.69 41.48 23.72
N LEU A 117 -51.90 40.19 23.41
CA LEU A 117 -53.05 39.45 23.94
C LEU A 117 -52.57 38.26 24.77
N GLU A 118 -53.12 38.23 25.98
CA GLU A 118 -52.87 37.28 27.04
C GLU A 118 -53.46 35.90 26.75
N ASN A 119 -52.66 34.89 27.14
CA ASN A 119 -53.06 33.66 27.83
C ASN A 119 -54.26 32.86 27.32
N THR A 120 -53.97 31.69 26.78
CA THR A 120 -54.53 30.45 27.37
C THR A 120 -53.57 29.28 27.20
N SER A 121 -53.15 28.77 28.36
CA SER A 121 -52.18 27.73 28.63
C SER A 121 -52.52 26.38 27.96
N LYS A 122 -51.53 25.75 27.31
CA LYS A 122 -51.27 24.31 27.44
C LYS A 122 -49.76 24.05 27.34
N ASN A 123 -49.23 23.53 28.44
CA ASN A 123 -47.84 23.15 28.73
C ASN A 123 -47.05 22.61 27.53
N ILE A 124 -45.93 23.28 27.22
CA ILE A 124 -44.79 22.69 26.51
C ILE A 124 -43.66 22.69 27.54
N ASN A 125 -43.39 21.51 28.11
CA ASN A 125 -42.23 21.31 28.97
C ASN A 125 -40.94 21.52 28.17
N ASP A 126 -39.98 22.15 28.85
CA ASP A 126 -38.60 22.36 28.47
C ASP A 126 -37.99 21.20 27.68
N SER A 127 -37.43 21.53 26.52
CA SER A 127 -36.34 20.76 25.92
C SER A 127 -35.49 21.73 25.12
N GLN A 128 -34.27 21.94 25.61
CA GLN A 128 -33.18 22.59 24.90
C GLN A 128 -33.06 22.02 23.48
N PRO A 129 -32.74 22.83 22.45
CA PRO A 129 -32.45 22.30 21.13
C PRO A 129 -31.15 21.48 21.21
N GLN A 130 -31.29 20.16 21.33
CA GLN A 130 -30.18 19.24 21.08
C GLN A 130 -29.87 19.28 19.59
N LEU A 131 -28.71 19.84 19.23
CA LEU A 131 -28.10 19.61 17.93
C LEU A 131 -27.85 18.11 17.79
N SER A 132 -28.74 17.44 17.07
CA SER A 132 -28.51 16.08 16.60
C SER A 132 -27.48 16.16 15.47
N ASN A 133 -26.19 16.13 15.83
CA ASN A 133 -25.15 15.76 14.88
C ASN A 133 -25.30 14.26 14.59
N SER A 134 -26.25 13.90 13.72
CA SER A 134 -26.31 12.56 13.15
C SER A 134 -25.14 12.42 12.17
N PHE A 135 -23.98 12.00 12.67
CA PHE A 135 -22.90 11.50 11.83
C PHE A 135 -23.47 10.30 11.06
N LEU A 136 -23.62 10.44 9.74
CA LEU A 136 -23.97 9.34 8.85
C LEU A 136 -22.84 8.30 8.96
N THR A 137 -23.06 7.21 9.70
CA THR A 137 -22.09 6.11 9.79
C THR A 137 -22.30 5.16 8.62
N THR A 138 -21.22 4.78 7.93
CA THR A 138 -21.33 3.89 6.77
C THR A 138 -21.28 2.43 7.24
N PRO A 139 -22.30 1.60 6.92
CA PRO A 139 -22.33 0.20 7.35
C PRO A 139 -21.28 -0.65 6.62
N LEU A 140 -20.77 -1.67 7.30
CA LEU A 140 -19.78 -2.60 6.73
C LEU A 140 -20.41 -3.50 5.64
N PRO A 141 -19.74 -3.65 4.47
CA PRO A 141 -20.22 -4.52 3.40
C PRO A 141 -20.15 -6.01 3.75
N LEU A 142 -19.25 -6.38 4.66
CA LEU A 142 -19.02 -7.75 5.12
C LEU A 142 -18.78 -7.74 6.63
N LYS A 143 -19.34 -8.72 7.35
CA LYS A 143 -19.05 -8.91 8.78
C LYS A 143 -17.72 -9.61 8.96
N PHE A 144 -16.88 -9.08 9.84
CA PHE A 144 -15.61 -9.72 10.21
C PHE A 144 -15.88 -11.06 10.91
N ASN A 145 -15.06 -12.05 10.57
CA ASN A 145 -15.01 -13.32 11.28
C ASN A 145 -13.55 -13.81 11.38
N PRO A 146 -13.22 -14.69 12.34
CA PRO A 146 -11.86 -15.15 12.55
C PRO A 146 -11.20 -15.78 11.31
N SER A 147 -11.96 -16.53 10.51
CA SER A 147 -11.46 -17.15 9.29
C SER A 147 -11.07 -16.13 8.22
N LEU A 148 -11.83 -15.03 8.10
CA LEU A 148 -11.56 -13.92 7.19
C LEU A 148 -10.31 -13.15 7.62
N LEU A 149 -10.18 -12.85 8.92
CA LEU A 149 -9.01 -12.16 9.46
C LEU A 149 -7.74 -13.03 9.32
N GLN A 150 -7.86 -14.34 9.51
CA GLN A 150 -6.78 -15.29 9.25
C GLN A 150 -6.39 -15.31 7.77
N GLN A 151 -7.38 -15.34 6.87
CA GLN A 151 -7.15 -15.30 5.42
C GLN A 151 -6.41 -14.02 5.01
N TRP A 152 -6.78 -12.88 5.58
CA TRP A 152 -6.10 -11.59 5.37
C TRP A 152 -4.78 -11.45 6.13
N ARG A 153 -4.32 -12.52 6.77
CA ARG A 153 -3.05 -12.56 7.51
C ARG A 153 -2.97 -11.44 8.56
N ILE A 154 -4.09 -11.13 9.21
CA ILE A 154 -4.13 -10.22 10.34
C ILE A 154 -3.67 -11.00 11.59
N PRO A 155 -2.67 -10.51 12.34
CA PRO A 155 -2.24 -11.14 13.60
C PRO A 155 -3.39 -11.32 14.59
N SER A 156 -3.43 -12.47 15.26
CA SER A 156 -4.52 -12.84 16.19
C SER A 156 -4.66 -11.90 17.39
N GLU A 157 -3.58 -11.19 17.74
CA GLU A 157 -3.58 -10.15 18.78
C GLU A 157 -4.56 -9.00 18.50
N TYR A 158 -4.85 -8.72 17.23
CA TYR A 158 -5.75 -7.63 16.84
C TYR A 158 -7.19 -8.07 16.60
N TRP A 159 -7.49 -9.37 16.63
CA TRP A 159 -8.80 -9.88 16.23
C TRP A 159 -9.92 -9.40 17.16
N GLN A 160 -9.63 -9.28 18.46
CA GLN A 160 -10.64 -8.87 19.44
C GLN A 160 -11.18 -7.47 19.17
N ASP A 161 -10.33 -6.55 18.71
CA ASP A 161 -10.74 -5.17 18.47
C ASP A 161 -11.40 -5.03 17.10
N ILE A 162 -10.90 -5.73 16.08
CA ILE A 162 -11.51 -5.72 14.74
C ILE A 162 -12.92 -6.33 14.74
N LEU A 163 -13.15 -7.40 15.51
CA LEU A 163 -14.46 -8.05 15.60
C LEU A 163 -15.54 -7.17 16.26
N LYS A 164 -15.16 -6.12 16.99
CA LYS A 164 -16.10 -5.17 17.62
C LYS A 164 -16.52 -4.03 16.68
N VAL A 165 -15.89 -3.91 15.51
CA VAL A 165 -16.14 -2.81 14.59
C VAL A 165 -17.48 -2.99 13.87
N GLU A 166 -18.31 -1.95 13.88
CA GLU A 166 -19.66 -1.96 13.29
C GLU A 166 -19.79 -1.07 12.03
N ASN A 167 -18.94 -0.05 11.89
CA ASN A 167 -18.95 0.93 10.82
C ASN A 167 -17.55 1.13 10.20
N SER A 168 -17.48 1.74 9.03
CA SER A 168 -16.19 1.95 8.35
C SER A 168 -15.29 2.95 9.07
N GLU A 169 -15.87 3.96 9.71
CA GLU A 169 -15.14 5.02 10.39
C GLU A 169 -14.33 4.45 11.58
N ALA A 170 -14.91 3.51 12.34
CA ALA A 170 -14.20 2.87 13.45
C ALA A 170 -13.05 1.96 13.00
N ILE A 171 -12.97 1.53 11.73
CA ILE A 171 -11.79 0.80 11.22
C ILE A 171 -10.55 1.73 11.27
N LEU A 172 -10.72 3.01 10.95
CA LEU A 172 -9.63 3.99 10.93
C LEU A 172 -9.12 4.35 12.33
N GLU A 173 -9.97 4.18 13.34
CA GLU A 173 -9.67 4.46 14.74
C GLU A 173 -9.07 3.25 15.49
N LEU A 174 -8.93 2.09 14.82
CA LEU A 174 -8.39 0.90 15.44
C LEU A 174 -6.93 1.12 15.91
N PRO A 175 -6.56 0.66 17.12
CA PRO A 175 -5.20 0.75 17.63
C PRO A 175 -4.28 -0.32 17.02
N ILE A 176 -4.27 -0.41 15.69
CA ILE A 176 -3.50 -1.39 14.92
C ILE A 176 -2.61 -0.66 13.90
N PRO A 177 -1.50 -1.26 13.45
CA PRO A 177 -0.64 -0.63 12.44
C PRO A 177 -1.39 -0.25 11.16
N ASP A 178 -1.15 0.95 10.62
CA ASP A 178 -1.82 1.49 9.41
C ASP A 178 -1.80 0.54 8.21
N ARG A 179 -0.72 -0.24 8.04
CA ARG A 179 -0.63 -1.26 6.97
C ARG A 179 -1.75 -2.32 7.06
N LEU A 180 -2.18 -2.66 8.27
CA LEU A 180 -3.24 -3.63 8.50
C LEU A 180 -4.61 -2.99 8.28
N ILE A 181 -4.77 -1.71 8.66
CA ILE A 181 -5.96 -0.91 8.33
C ILE A 181 -6.12 -0.85 6.80
N ALA A 182 -5.07 -0.46 6.07
CA ALA A 182 -5.07 -0.40 4.62
C ALA A 182 -5.42 -1.75 3.98
N ARG A 183 -4.86 -2.85 4.50
CA ARG A 183 -5.20 -4.21 4.05
C ARG A 183 -6.67 -4.55 4.28
N ILE A 184 -7.24 -4.21 5.42
CA ILE A 184 -8.65 -4.45 5.71
C ILE A 184 -9.52 -3.65 4.73
N LEU A 185 -9.22 -2.37 4.55
CA LEU A 185 -9.97 -1.50 3.64
C LEU A 185 -9.91 -1.97 2.19
N ASP A 186 -8.74 -2.36 1.68
CA ASP A 186 -8.57 -2.86 0.31
C ASP A 186 -9.41 -4.12 0.06
N ASN A 187 -9.55 -4.98 1.08
CA ASN A 187 -10.33 -6.20 0.97
C ASN A 187 -11.84 -5.99 1.13
N LEU A 188 -12.26 -4.94 1.84
CA LEU A 188 -13.67 -4.59 2.03
C LEU A 188 -14.22 -3.70 0.92
N TYR A 189 -13.43 -2.74 0.47
CA TYR A 189 -13.81 -1.67 -0.44
C TYR A 189 -12.84 -1.64 -1.63
N PRO A 190 -13.17 -2.37 -2.72
CA PRO A 190 -12.34 -2.37 -3.91
C PRO A 190 -12.19 -0.96 -4.48
N ARG A 191 -10.95 -0.46 -4.56
CA ARG A 191 -10.65 0.90 -5.06
C ARG A 191 -10.84 1.02 -6.59
N PRO A 192 -11.14 2.21 -7.13
CA PRO A 192 -11.03 2.49 -8.56
C PRO A 192 -9.64 2.16 -9.10
N ILE A 193 -9.54 1.78 -10.38
CA ILE A 193 -8.26 1.34 -10.97
C ILE A 193 -7.29 2.52 -11.10
N GLU A 194 -7.80 3.73 -11.34
CA GLU A 194 -7.05 4.98 -11.41
C GLU A 194 -6.33 5.26 -10.09
N GLU A 195 -7.02 5.13 -8.95
CA GLU A 195 -6.40 5.31 -7.64
C GLU A 195 -5.32 4.26 -7.36
N ILE A 196 -5.54 3.02 -7.82
CA ILE A 196 -4.55 1.94 -7.69
C ILE A 196 -3.34 2.19 -8.58
N ALA A 197 -3.54 2.80 -9.76
CA ALA A 197 -2.45 3.14 -10.66
C ALA A 197 -1.48 4.16 -10.05
N GLU A 198 -1.94 5.01 -9.14
CA GLU A 198 -1.12 5.98 -8.40
C GLU A 198 -0.45 5.40 -7.15
N GLN A 199 -0.74 4.14 -6.78
CA GLN A 199 -0.11 3.52 -5.61
C GLN A 199 1.39 3.26 -5.81
N PRO A 200 2.15 3.25 -4.69
CA PRO A 200 3.52 2.75 -4.69
C PRO A 200 3.61 1.36 -5.31
N GLU A 201 4.66 1.16 -6.10
CA GLU A 201 4.94 -0.11 -6.76
C GLU A 201 6.00 -0.89 -6.01
N TYR A 202 5.83 -2.20 -5.94
CA TYR A 202 6.83 -3.12 -5.42
C TYR A 202 7.36 -4.00 -6.53
N LEU A 203 8.67 -4.20 -6.58
CA LEU A 203 9.32 -5.06 -7.54
C LEU A 203 8.98 -6.53 -7.24
N LEU A 204 8.54 -7.24 -8.28
CA LEU A 204 8.37 -8.69 -8.24
C LEU A 204 9.56 -9.32 -8.96
N ALA A 205 10.60 -9.68 -8.20
CA ALA A 205 11.84 -10.23 -8.73
C ALA A 205 11.66 -11.66 -9.28
N ASP A 206 10.89 -12.48 -8.56
CA ASP A 206 10.49 -13.82 -8.97
C ASP A 206 8.98 -13.96 -8.83
N VAL A 207 8.31 -14.53 -9.83
CA VAL A 207 6.86 -14.75 -9.81
C VAL A 207 6.46 -15.71 -8.70
N GLU A 208 7.35 -16.63 -8.32
CA GLU A 208 7.19 -17.58 -7.22
C GLU A 208 7.04 -16.88 -5.86
N ASP A 209 7.52 -15.65 -5.73
CA ASP A 209 7.37 -14.89 -4.48
C ASP A 209 5.91 -14.52 -4.19
N LEU A 210 5.02 -14.52 -5.20
CA LEU A 210 3.58 -14.38 -4.98
C LEU A 210 2.99 -15.60 -4.27
N ASP A 211 3.45 -16.80 -4.62
CA ASP A 211 3.00 -18.02 -3.95
C ASP A 211 3.49 -18.02 -2.49
N LYS A 212 4.74 -17.61 -2.25
CA LYS A 212 5.32 -17.44 -0.91
C LYS A 212 4.60 -16.36 -0.10
N PHE A 213 4.20 -15.26 -0.72
CA PHE A 213 3.40 -14.23 -0.06
C PHE A 213 2.01 -14.77 0.32
N PHE A 214 1.37 -15.52 -0.58
CA PHE A 214 0.08 -16.16 -0.31
C PHE A 214 0.17 -17.20 0.83
N THR A 215 1.23 -18.00 0.90
CA THR A 215 1.46 -18.97 2.00
C THR A 215 1.89 -18.31 3.30
N GLY A 216 2.44 -17.10 3.24
CA GLY A 216 2.91 -16.31 4.38
C GLY A 216 4.41 -16.43 4.66
N ASP A 217 5.17 -17.07 3.76
CA ASP A 217 6.63 -17.20 3.85
C ASP A 217 7.34 -15.86 3.56
N ILE A 218 6.70 -15.00 2.75
CA ILE A 218 7.13 -13.63 2.47
C ILE A 218 6.06 -12.66 2.95
N THR A 219 6.47 -11.57 3.59
CA THR A 219 5.55 -10.55 4.12
C THR A 219 5.67 -9.19 3.45
N ALA A 220 6.74 -8.97 2.70
CA ALA A 220 7.05 -7.69 2.06
C ALA A 220 7.78 -7.91 0.73
N PHE A 221 7.61 -6.94 -0.17
CA PHE A 221 8.34 -6.83 -1.42
C PHE A 221 9.16 -5.54 -1.41
N LEU A 222 10.19 -5.46 -2.25
CA LEU A 222 11.02 -4.27 -2.34
C LEU A 222 10.31 -3.18 -3.11
N LEU A 223 10.23 -1.97 -2.54
CA LEU A 223 9.69 -0.80 -3.24
C LEU A 223 10.48 -0.54 -4.55
N LYS A 224 9.76 -0.32 -5.65
CA LYS A 224 10.34 0.09 -6.93
C LYS A 224 10.79 1.55 -6.82
N LEU A 225 12.00 1.84 -7.31
CA LEU A 225 12.53 3.20 -7.29
C LEU A 225 11.83 4.04 -8.36
N ASP A 226 11.59 5.31 -8.02
CA ASP A 226 11.21 6.31 -9.01
C ASP A 226 12.41 6.61 -9.95
N PRO A 227 12.18 6.97 -11.23
CA PRO A 227 13.24 7.39 -12.15
C PRO A 227 14.28 8.39 -11.60
N GLU A 228 13.89 9.33 -10.72
CA GLU A 228 14.84 10.24 -10.08
C GLU A 228 15.80 9.52 -9.12
N GLN A 229 15.29 8.55 -8.36
CA GLN A 229 16.09 7.73 -7.47
C GLN A 229 17.00 6.76 -8.25
N GLU A 230 16.53 6.22 -9.37
CA GLU A 230 17.36 5.39 -10.25
C GLU A 230 18.58 6.15 -10.77
N LYS A 231 18.43 7.42 -11.16
CA LYS A 231 19.55 8.29 -11.57
C LYS A 231 20.62 8.42 -10.47
N LEU A 232 20.21 8.41 -9.18
CA LEU A 232 21.17 8.44 -8.06
C LEU A 232 22.00 7.16 -7.98
N LEU A 233 21.48 6.01 -8.43
CA LEU A 233 22.24 4.77 -8.48
C LEU A 233 23.34 4.81 -9.54
N ASP A 234 23.14 5.52 -10.65
CA ASP A 234 24.12 5.68 -11.73
C ASP A 234 25.31 6.56 -11.39
N PHE A 235 25.35 7.18 -10.21
CA PHE A 235 26.52 7.90 -9.75
C PHE A 235 27.73 6.95 -9.61
N ARG A 236 28.53 6.92 -10.69
CA ARG A 236 29.88 6.36 -10.76
C ARG A 236 30.86 7.47 -10.40
N ARG A 237 30.98 7.80 -9.12
CA ARG A 237 32.19 8.46 -8.62
C ARG A 237 32.90 7.49 -7.69
N HIS A 238 34.19 7.29 -7.92
CA HIS A 238 35.08 6.74 -6.91
C HIS A 238 35.11 7.76 -5.77
N GLY A 239 34.47 7.46 -4.64
CA GLY A 239 34.40 8.37 -3.50
C GLY A 239 33.14 8.19 -2.65
N ALA A 240 33.13 8.88 -1.51
CA ALA A 240 32.00 8.89 -0.59
C ALA A 240 30.80 9.66 -1.17
N VAL A 241 29.59 9.13 -0.98
CA VAL A 241 28.33 9.76 -1.38
C VAL A 241 27.46 9.90 -0.14
N LEU A 242 26.91 11.10 0.07
CA LEU A 242 25.93 11.37 1.13
C LEU A 242 24.56 11.61 0.50
N VAL A 243 23.59 10.76 0.82
CA VAL A 243 22.20 10.93 0.39
C VAL A 243 21.41 11.55 1.54
N LYS A 244 20.79 12.70 1.29
CA LYS A 244 19.89 13.39 2.23
C LYS A 244 18.45 13.30 1.72
N GLY A 245 17.49 13.20 2.64
CA GLY A 245 16.07 13.18 2.31
C GLY A 245 15.21 13.08 3.58
N GLY A 246 13.98 13.61 3.52
CA GLY A 246 13.03 13.56 4.62
C GLY A 246 12.62 12.12 5.02
N PRO A 247 11.92 11.93 6.15
CA PRO A 247 11.34 10.63 6.49
C PRO A 247 10.46 10.11 5.34
N GLY A 248 10.47 8.79 5.11
CA GLY A 248 9.64 8.16 4.06
C GLY A 248 10.15 8.28 2.61
N THR A 249 11.20 9.05 2.31
CA THR A 249 11.67 9.29 0.93
C THR A 249 12.45 8.13 0.28
N GLY A 250 12.30 6.89 0.76
CA GLY A 250 12.93 5.71 0.15
C GLY A 250 14.46 5.59 0.25
N LYS A 251 15.12 6.32 1.16
CA LYS A 251 16.60 6.26 1.34
C LYS A 251 17.13 4.85 1.58
N SER A 252 16.45 4.10 2.45
CA SER A 252 16.83 2.71 2.76
C SER A 252 16.69 1.83 1.51
N THR A 253 15.61 2.00 0.75
CA THR A 253 15.41 1.32 -0.54
C THR A 253 16.55 1.62 -1.50
N LEU A 254 16.90 2.90 -1.69
CA LEU A 254 18.02 3.30 -2.55
C LEU A 254 19.34 2.62 -2.16
N ALA A 255 19.61 2.49 -0.85
CA ALA A 255 20.81 1.82 -0.36
C ALA A 255 20.84 0.32 -0.76
N LEU A 256 19.69 -0.38 -0.70
CA LEU A 256 19.59 -1.79 -1.12
C LEU A 256 19.81 -1.95 -2.63
N TYR A 257 19.22 -1.07 -3.45
CA TYR A 257 19.49 -1.09 -4.89
C TYR A 257 20.94 -0.72 -5.23
N ARG A 258 21.58 0.11 -4.41
CA ARG A 258 23.01 0.39 -4.58
C ARG A 258 23.85 -0.85 -4.33
N VAL A 259 23.51 -1.67 -3.33
CA VAL A 259 24.15 -2.98 -3.11
C VAL A 259 23.99 -3.86 -4.34
N LYS A 260 22.76 -4.03 -4.85
CA LYS A 260 22.52 -4.80 -6.09
C LYS A 260 23.42 -4.34 -7.23
N LYS A 261 23.45 -3.03 -7.49
CA LYS A 261 24.25 -2.47 -8.57
C LYS A 261 25.75 -2.71 -8.39
N LEU A 262 26.26 -2.67 -7.15
CA LEU A 262 27.64 -2.98 -6.85
C LEU A 262 27.94 -4.47 -7.12
N VAL A 263 27.05 -5.37 -6.68
CA VAL A 263 27.14 -6.80 -7.00
C VAL A 263 27.14 -7.04 -8.50
N ASP A 264 26.19 -6.45 -9.23
CA ASP A 264 26.06 -6.57 -10.69
C ASP A 264 27.29 -6.02 -11.43
N SER A 265 28.00 -5.05 -10.83
CA SER A 265 29.28 -4.53 -11.34
C SER A 265 30.50 -5.40 -11.02
N GLY A 266 30.30 -6.52 -10.31
CA GLY A 266 31.34 -7.47 -9.93
C GLY A 266 32.00 -7.19 -8.57
N CYS A 267 31.45 -6.29 -7.75
CA CYS A 267 31.97 -6.09 -6.40
C CYS A 267 31.49 -7.21 -5.48
N SER A 268 32.43 -7.91 -4.84
CA SER A 268 32.19 -9.01 -3.90
C SER A 268 32.65 -8.72 -2.48
N ALA A 269 32.98 -7.47 -2.17
CA ALA A 269 33.35 -7.02 -0.83
C ALA A 269 32.50 -5.81 -0.47
N ILE A 270 31.25 -6.06 -0.09
CA ILE A 270 30.26 -5.03 0.20
C ILE A 270 29.83 -5.18 1.66
N LEU A 271 29.90 -4.09 2.42
CA LEU A 271 29.38 -4.03 3.78
C LEU A 271 28.16 -3.12 3.83
N PHE A 272 27.03 -3.66 4.28
CA PHE A 272 25.79 -2.93 4.53
C PHE A 272 25.51 -2.87 6.03
N THR A 273 25.53 -1.67 6.60
CA THR A 273 25.30 -1.50 8.04
C THR A 273 23.99 -0.79 8.34
N THR A 274 23.31 -1.24 9.40
CA THR A 274 22.09 -0.58 9.91
C THR A 274 22.09 -0.54 11.44
N TYR A 275 21.08 0.10 12.03
CA TYR A 275 21.06 0.41 13.47
C TYR A 275 20.64 -0.78 14.35
N THR A 276 19.64 -1.57 13.93
CA THR A 276 19.07 -2.64 14.77
C THR A 276 19.13 -4.00 14.09
N ASN A 277 19.14 -5.07 14.89
CA ASN A 277 19.09 -6.45 14.37
C ASN A 277 17.81 -6.72 13.57
N ALA A 278 16.68 -6.13 13.95
CA ALA A 278 15.45 -6.23 13.18
C ALA A 278 15.62 -5.65 11.76
N LEU A 279 16.31 -4.52 11.63
CA LEU A 279 16.62 -3.94 10.31
C LEU A 279 17.65 -4.75 9.54
N VAL A 280 18.58 -5.45 10.20
CA VAL A 280 19.50 -6.40 9.55
C VAL A 280 18.71 -7.53 8.91
N THR A 281 17.87 -8.23 9.69
CA THR A 281 17.02 -9.32 9.18
C THR A 281 16.14 -8.85 8.03
N TYR A 282 15.51 -7.68 8.16
CA TYR A 282 14.68 -7.10 7.12
C TYR A 282 15.49 -6.77 5.85
N SER A 283 16.67 -6.18 5.99
CA SER A 283 17.53 -5.84 4.85
C SER A 283 18.06 -7.10 4.15
N GLN A 284 18.40 -8.16 4.88
CA GLN A 284 18.80 -9.44 4.33
C GLN A 284 17.67 -10.09 3.51
N GLN A 285 16.44 -10.07 4.02
CA GLN A 285 15.27 -10.58 3.28
C GLN A 285 15.09 -9.83 1.96
N LEU A 286 15.10 -8.49 2.00
CA LEU A 286 14.97 -7.66 0.81
C LEU A 286 16.13 -7.83 -0.18
N LEU A 287 17.37 -7.93 0.30
CA LEU A 287 18.53 -8.20 -0.56
C LEU A 287 18.46 -9.59 -1.18
N THR A 288 18.03 -10.60 -0.44
CA THR A 288 17.86 -11.97 -0.97
C THR A 288 16.84 -11.98 -2.11
N GLN A 289 15.71 -11.31 -1.93
CA GLN A 289 14.72 -11.14 -3.01
C GLN A 289 15.30 -10.38 -4.21
N LEU A 290 16.02 -9.28 -3.95
CA LEU A 290 16.55 -8.42 -4.99
C LEU A 290 17.67 -9.05 -5.81
N LEU A 291 18.51 -9.87 -5.17
CA LEU A 291 19.67 -10.54 -5.74
C LEU A 291 19.34 -11.95 -6.25
N GLY A 292 18.19 -12.52 -5.86
CA GLY A 292 17.79 -13.89 -6.20
C GLY A 292 18.50 -14.99 -5.40
N GLN A 293 19.44 -14.63 -4.53
CA GLN A 293 20.20 -15.54 -3.68
C GLN A 293 20.66 -14.82 -2.41
N ALA A 294 21.11 -15.59 -1.41
CA ALA A 294 21.52 -15.04 -0.12
C ALA A 294 22.69 -14.04 -0.29
N PRO A 295 22.63 -12.82 0.26
CA PRO A 295 23.64 -11.77 0.05
C PRO A 295 25.06 -12.21 0.41
N GLU A 296 25.19 -13.08 1.41
CA GLU A 296 26.49 -13.60 1.88
C GLU A 296 27.22 -14.40 0.79
N THR A 297 26.46 -15.07 -0.09
CA THR A 297 27.03 -15.84 -1.23
C THR A 297 27.64 -14.95 -2.31
N LEU A 298 27.26 -13.66 -2.32
CA LEU A 298 27.74 -12.63 -3.25
C LEU A 298 28.79 -11.74 -2.59
N GLY A 299 29.20 -12.04 -1.37
CA GLY A 299 30.17 -11.24 -0.62
C GLY A 299 29.59 -9.92 -0.10
N VAL A 300 28.27 -9.89 0.14
CA VAL A 300 27.58 -8.82 0.84
C VAL A 300 27.40 -9.21 2.30
N GLU A 301 28.06 -8.48 3.21
CA GLU A 301 27.86 -8.61 4.65
C GLU A 301 26.81 -7.59 5.11
N VAL A 302 25.80 -8.05 5.87
CA VAL A 302 24.75 -7.20 6.44
C VAL A 302 24.82 -7.31 7.96
N SER A 303 25.07 -6.19 8.66
CA SER A 303 25.31 -6.21 10.10
C SER A 303 24.99 -4.89 10.78
N THR A 304 24.99 -4.88 12.12
CA THR A 304 24.97 -3.64 12.89
C THR A 304 26.39 -3.13 13.13
N VAL A 305 26.54 -1.82 13.30
CA VAL A 305 27.84 -1.21 13.64
C VAL A 305 28.39 -1.81 14.94
N ASP A 306 27.54 -2.03 15.95
CA ASP A 306 27.95 -2.64 17.21
C ASP A 306 28.48 -4.07 17.04
N SER A 307 27.80 -4.89 16.21
CA SER A 307 28.22 -6.26 15.92
C SER A 307 29.59 -6.30 15.22
N LEU A 308 29.82 -5.37 14.29
CA LEU A 308 31.12 -5.22 13.63
C LEU A 308 32.21 -4.83 14.60
N ILE A 309 31.98 -3.81 15.43
CA ILE A 309 32.98 -3.37 16.42
C ILE A 309 33.34 -4.53 17.35
N TYR A 310 32.33 -5.28 17.81
CA TYR A 310 32.55 -6.45 18.64
C TYR A 310 33.34 -7.56 17.94
N SER A 311 33.02 -7.88 16.68
CA SER A 311 33.75 -8.90 15.91
C SER A 311 35.21 -8.50 15.68
N PHE A 312 35.47 -7.23 15.32
CA PHE A 312 36.82 -6.69 15.17
C PHE A 312 37.60 -6.73 16.49
N TYR A 313 36.96 -6.38 17.61
CA TYR A 313 37.60 -6.43 18.92
C TYR A 313 38.01 -7.87 19.29
N ILE A 314 37.13 -8.85 19.09
CA ILE A 314 37.45 -10.26 19.34
C ILE A 314 38.61 -10.72 18.47
N GLN A 315 38.55 -10.48 17.15
CA GLN A 315 39.60 -10.93 16.23
C GLN A 315 40.97 -10.37 16.60
N LYS A 316 41.03 -9.09 17.01
CA LYS A 316 42.28 -8.40 17.31
C LYS A 316 42.87 -8.73 18.70
N TYR A 317 42.02 -9.02 19.69
CA TYR A 317 42.48 -9.11 21.09
C TYR A 317 42.22 -10.46 21.77
N LYS A 318 41.33 -11.33 21.24
CA LYS A 318 41.05 -12.65 21.82
C LYS A 318 41.89 -13.78 21.23
N ASN A 319 42.46 -13.59 20.03
CA ASN A 319 43.42 -14.52 19.41
C ASN A 319 44.87 -14.30 19.89
N THR A 320 45.12 -13.24 20.67
CA THR A 320 46.39 -12.98 21.35
C THR A 320 46.36 -13.63 22.73
N LYS A 321 46.23 -14.97 22.77
CA LYS A 321 46.55 -15.69 24.00
C LYS A 321 48.06 -15.77 24.16
N ILE A 322 48.53 -15.15 25.25
CA ILE A 322 49.82 -15.37 25.91
C ILE A 322 50.00 -16.86 26.19
#